data_AF-A0A396S8M7-F1
#
_entry.id   AF-A0A396S8M7-F1
#
_cell.length_a   1.000
_cell.length_b   1.000
_cell.length_c   1.000
_cell.angle_alpha   90.00
_cell.angle_beta   90.00
_cell.angle_gamma   90.00
#
_symmetry.space_group_name_H-M   'P 1'
#
loop_
_entity.id
_entity.type
_entity.pdbx_description
1 polymer ?
#
loop_
_entity_poly.entity_id
_entity_poly.type
_entity_poly.pdbx_seq_one_letter_code
_entity_poly.pdbx_strand_id
1 'polypeptide(L)' 'MFVSEINEIENFRNLSGTKFYFDKAMNFIVGKNNIGKTNVMEMKH' A
#
# COMPACT_ATOMS: atom_id res chain seq x y z
N MET A 1 15.23 2.88 -3.66
CA MET A 1 14.20 2.89 -4.71
C MET A 1 12.99 3.65 -4.18
N PHE A 2 12.49 4.68 -4.89
CA PHE A 2 11.28 5.42 -4.49
C PHE A 2 10.12 4.99 -5.38
N VAL A 3 9.06 4.48 -4.76
CA VAL A 3 7.81 4.13 -5.46
C VAL A 3 6.84 5.29 -5.26
N SER A 4 6.53 6.01 -6.33
CA SER A 4 5.59 7.13 -6.33
C SER A 4 4.14 6.68 -6.37
N GLU A 5 3.87 5.56 -7.04
CA GLU A 5 2.52 5.08 -7.31
C GLU A 5 2.49 3.56 -7.44
N ILE A 6 1.44 2.95 -6.92
CA ILE A 6 1.02 1.59 -7.22
C ILE A 6 -0.31 1.70 -7.95
N ASN A 7 -0.28 1.51 -9.27
CA ASN A 7 -1.41 1.71 -10.17
C ASN A 7 -2.54 0.71 -9.96
N GLU A 8 -2.19 -0.56 -9.70
CA GLU A 8 -3.16 -1.63 -9.53
C GLU A 8 -2.53 -2.77 -8.74
N ILE A 9 -3.33 -3.34 -7.85
CA ILE A 9 -2.98 -4.53 -7.08
C ILE A 9 -4.01 -5.59 -7.41
N GLU A 10 -3.55 -6.74 -7.92
CA GLU A 10 -4.42 -7.87 -8.21
C GLU A 10 -4.04 -9.07 -7.34
N ASN A 11 -5.05 -9.76 -6.80
CA ASN A 11 -4.90 -11.03 -6.08
C ASN A 11 -3.93 -11.00 -4.88
N PHE A 12 -3.66 -9.84 -4.30
CA PHE A 12 -2.79 -9.69 -3.14
C PHE A 12 -3.58 -9.47 -1.86
N ARG A 13 -3.85 -10.56 -1.14
CA ARG A 13 -4.58 -10.58 0.14
C ARG A 13 -5.86 -9.73 0.06
N ASN A 14 -5.96 -8.72 0.90
CA ASN A 14 -7.09 -7.79 1.02
C ASN A 14 -6.84 -6.42 0.35
N LEU A 15 -5.81 -6.33 -0.51
CA LEU A 15 -5.46 -5.10 -1.23
C LEU A 15 -5.90 -5.12 -2.70
N SER A 16 -6.53 -6.21 -3.16
CA SER A 16 -6.98 -6.35 -4.54
C SER A 16 -7.91 -5.20 -4.96
N GLY A 17 -7.64 -4.57 -6.10
CA GLY A 17 -8.38 -3.42 -6.62
C GLY A 17 -8.02 -2.08 -5.94
N THR A 18 -7.00 -2.04 -5.09
CA THR A 18 -6.58 -0.80 -4.40
C THR A 18 -5.46 -0.10 -5.16
N LYS A 19 -5.50 1.23 -5.19
CA LYS A 19 -4.44 2.09 -5.74
C LYS A 19 -3.80 2.90 -4.62
N PHE A 20 -2.48 3.10 -4.71
CA PHE A 20 -1.74 3.90 -3.73
C PHE A 20 -0.90 4.99 -4.40
N TYR A 21 -0.97 6.18 -3.83
CA TYR A 21 -0.12 7.31 -4.16
C TYR A 21 0.77 7.59 -2.96
N PHE A 22 2.07 7.72 -3.17
CA PHE A 22 3.05 7.99 -2.13
C PHE A 22 3.69 9.35 -2.32
N ASP A 23 3.64 10.17 -1.26
CA ASP A 23 4.36 11.42 -1.19
C ASP A 23 5.87 11.18 -1.00
N LYS A 24 6.70 12.10 -1.53
CA LYS A 24 8.17 12.01 -1.44
C LYS A 24 8.71 12.35 -0.05
N ALA A 25 8.03 13.22 0.68
CA ALA A 25 8.46 13.69 1.98
C ALA A 25 8.03 12.72 3.09
N MET A 26 6.75 12.35 3.15
CA MET A 26 6.24 11.50 4.24
C MET A 26 4.89 10.87 3.93
N ASN A 27 4.69 9.63 4.39
CA ASN A 27 3.41 8.91 4.26
C ASN A 27 3.04 8.25 5.59
N PHE A 28 1.75 8.20 5.89
CA PHE A 28 1.21 7.50 7.07
C PHE A 28 0.17 6.47 6.64
N ILE A 29 0.24 5.26 7.19
CA ILE A 29 -0.74 4.20 6.95
C ILE A 29 -1.54 4.00 8.24
N VAL A 30 -2.78 4.48 8.25
CA VAL A 30 -3.68 4.43 9.41
C VAL A 30 -5.00 3.74 9.06
N GLY A 31 -5.66 3.15 10.04
CA GLY A 31 -6.95 2.49 9.85
C GLY A 31 -7.19 1.31 10.79
N LYS A 32 -8.36 0.68 10.66
CA LYS A 32 -8.77 -0.46 11.50
C LYS A 32 -7.85 -1.67 11.33
N ASN A 33 -7.89 -2.59 12.29
CA ASN A 33 -7.19 -3.86 12.17
C ASN A 33 -7.70 -4.65 10.95
N ASN A 34 -6.84 -5.48 10.37
CA ASN A 34 -7.14 -6.33 9.22
C ASN A 34 -7.51 -5.61 7.90
N ILE A 35 -7.29 -4.29 7.79
CA ILE A 35 -7.51 -3.55 6.53
C ILE A 35 -6.32 -3.65 5.55
N GLY A 36 -5.24 -4.34 5.91
CA GLY A 36 -4.10 -4.58 5.03
C GLY A 36 -2.90 -3.66 5.23
N LYS A 37 -2.81 -2.92 6.35
CA LYS A 37 -1.67 -2.02 6.65
C LYS A 37 -0.31 -2.73 6.56
N THR A 38 -0.18 -3.90 7.18
CA THR A 38 1.04 -4.72 7.12
C THR A 38 1.31 -5.21 5.69
N ASN A 39 0.25 -5.55 4.94
CA ASN A 39 0.36 -6.03 3.57
C ASN A 39 0.93 -4.94 2.65
N VAL A 40 0.53 -3.67 2.83
CA VAL A 40 1.09 -2.53 2.07
C VAL A 40 2.59 -2.35 2.37
N MET A 41 3.01 -2.61 3.61
CA MET A 41 4.43 -2.52 4.00
C MET A 41 5.24 -3.69 3.44
N GLU A 42 4.68 -4.90 3.44
CA GLU A 42 5.32 -6.10 2.89
C GLU A 42 5.53 -6.01 1.36
N MET A 43 4.67 -5.28 0.63
CA MET A 43 4.86 -5.06 -0.81
C MET A 43 6.16 -4.31 -1.17
N LYS A 44 6.80 -3.64 -0.21
CA LYS A 44 8.06 -2.92 -0.44
C LYS A 44 9.32 -3.75 -0.19
N HIS A 45 9.19 -4.97 0.34
CA HIS A 45 10.30 -5.91 0.52
C HIS A 45 10.40 -6.88 -0.67
#